data_AF-A0A7U9S6K4-F1
#
_entry.id   AF-A0A7U9S6K4-F1
#
_cell.length_a   1.000
_cell.length_b   1.000
_cell.length_c   1.000
_cell.angle_alpha   90.00
_cell.angle_beta   90.00
_cell.angle_gamma   90.00
#
_symmetry.space_group_name_H-M   'P 1'
#
loop_
_entity.id
_entity.type
_entity.pdbx_description
1 polymer ?
#
loop_
_entity_poly.entity_id
_entity_poly.type
_entity_poly.pdbx_seq_one_letter_code
_entity_poly.pdbx_strand_id
1 'polypeptide(L)'
;MKGKYHVVVQNNRLRYEFDIKRNITIIRGDSATGKTTLYTMIALAARRGDSSGVEVRCEKKCRTLEELDWKLVLPTLRDYIIFLDEDNLFLKTDEFARMARESDNYFVIITREDLVNLPYSVEEIYGIHSSGKYHDMKREYNEFYHIYGNEEISEEVKPDGVLVEDSNSGYDFFRKVCGD
;
A
#
# COMPACT_ATOMS: atom_id res chain seq x y z
N MET A 1 14.00 2.47 0.15
CA MET A 1 14.12 2.23 -1.31
C MET A 1 13.98 3.55 -2.05
N LYS A 2 14.70 3.76 -3.16
CA LYS A 2 14.66 5.01 -3.93
C LYS A 2 14.55 4.65 -5.42
N GLY A 3 13.59 5.22 -6.12
CA GLY A 3 13.43 5.03 -7.56
C GLY A 3 12.06 5.47 -8.04
N LYS A 4 12.00 6.07 -9.24
CA LYS A 4 10.78 6.46 -9.92
C LYS A 4 10.52 5.46 -11.04
N TYR A 5 9.41 4.75 -10.98
CA TYR A 5 9.03 3.74 -11.98
C TYR A 5 7.75 4.16 -12.68
N HIS A 6 7.85 4.27 -13.99
CA HIS A 6 6.71 4.56 -14.84
C HIS A 6 6.00 3.25 -15.17
N VAL A 7 4.68 3.21 -14.93
CA VAL A 7 3.84 2.04 -15.16
C VAL A 7 2.77 2.41 -16.18
N VAL A 8 2.69 1.61 -17.25
CA VAL A 8 1.61 1.66 -18.24
C VAL A 8 0.90 0.31 -18.28
N VAL A 9 -0.41 0.31 -18.08
CA VAL A 9 -1.27 -0.88 -18.17
C VAL A 9 -2.33 -0.62 -19.22
N GLN A 10 -2.34 -1.39 -20.30
CA GLN A 10 -3.24 -1.13 -21.42
C GLN A 10 -3.79 -2.39 -22.09
N ASN A 11 -4.95 -2.23 -22.73
CA ASN A 11 -5.50 -3.17 -23.70
C ASN A 11 -6.10 -2.37 -24.88
N ASN A 12 -6.83 -3.03 -25.78
CA ASN A 12 -7.43 -2.37 -26.94
C ASN A 12 -8.45 -1.26 -26.63
N ARG A 13 -8.93 -1.16 -25.38
CA ARG A 13 -10.02 -0.25 -24.97
C ARG A 13 -9.59 0.79 -23.94
N LEU A 14 -8.71 0.42 -23.02
CA LEU A 14 -8.34 1.21 -21.86
C LEU A 14 -6.82 1.28 -21.71
N ARG A 15 -6.34 2.43 -21.24
CA ARG A 15 -4.94 2.65 -20.85
C ARG A 15 -4.89 3.39 -19.53
N TYR A 16 -4.08 2.87 -18.61
CA TYR A 16 -3.71 3.47 -17.34
C TYR A 16 -2.23 3.83 -17.37
N GLU A 17 -1.89 5.02 -16.89
CA GLU A 17 -0.51 5.52 -16.88
C GLU A 17 -0.23 6.31 -15.60
N PHE A 18 0.86 5.96 -14.90
CA PHE A 18 1.23 6.57 -13.64
C PHE A 18 2.70 6.31 -13.26
N ASP A 19 3.19 7.09 -12.29
CA ASP A 19 4.53 6.95 -11.75
C ASP A 19 4.47 6.50 -10.27
N ILE A 20 5.33 5.57 -9.89
CA ILE A 20 5.53 5.13 -8.49
C ILE A 20 6.90 5.62 -8.05
N LYS A 21 7.00 6.34 -6.92
CA LYS A 21 8.29 6.84 -6.42
C LYS A 21 8.68 6.30 -5.05
N ARG A 22 7.71 5.77 -4.31
CA ARG A 22 7.86 5.31 -2.92
C ARG A 22 7.48 3.83 -2.81
N ASN A 23 7.98 3.18 -1.77
CA ASN A 23 7.76 1.74 -1.54
C ASN A 23 6.27 1.40 -1.35
N ILE A 24 5.44 2.33 -0.85
CA ILE A 24 3.99 2.14 -0.78
C ILE A 24 3.32 3.31 -1.51
N THR A 25 2.43 2.98 -2.44
CA THR A 25 1.58 3.91 -3.19
C THR A 25 0.13 3.47 -3.02
N ILE A 26 -0.76 4.40 -2.69
CA ILE A 26 -2.19 4.12 -2.63
C ILE A 26 -2.88 4.77 -3.83
N ILE A 27 -3.72 4.00 -4.50
CA ILE A 27 -4.64 4.49 -5.52
C ILE A 27 -6.04 4.51 -4.92
N ARG A 28 -6.58 5.72 -4.77
CA ARG A 28 -7.93 6.00 -4.29
C ARG A 28 -8.88 6.38 -5.40
N GLY A 29 -10.16 6.27 -5.08
CA GLY A 29 -11.24 6.87 -5.85
C GLY A 29 -12.57 6.24 -5.50
N ASP A 30 -13.65 6.82 -6.00
CA ASP A 30 -15.00 6.33 -5.73
C ASP A 30 -15.34 5.04 -6.50
N SER A 31 -16.51 4.48 -6.20
CA SER A 31 -17.08 3.37 -6.98
C SER A 31 -17.10 3.70 -8.49
N ALA A 32 -16.80 2.70 -9.32
CA ALA A 32 -16.81 2.79 -10.78
C ALA A 32 -15.75 3.70 -11.46
N THR A 33 -14.66 4.08 -10.78
CA THR A 33 -13.57 4.89 -11.40
C THR A 33 -12.56 4.09 -12.24
N GLY A 34 -12.68 2.76 -12.32
CA GLY A 34 -11.76 1.89 -13.08
C GLY A 34 -10.67 1.21 -12.25
N LYS A 35 -10.64 1.41 -10.92
CA LYS A 35 -9.72 0.74 -9.97
C LYS A 35 -9.71 -0.78 -10.09
N THR A 36 -10.88 -1.41 -9.95
CA THR A 36 -11.04 -2.86 -10.09
C THR A 36 -10.63 -3.33 -11.49
N THR A 37 -10.85 -2.51 -12.52
CA THR A 37 -10.43 -2.81 -13.89
C THR A 37 -8.91 -2.81 -14.03
N LEU A 38 -8.21 -1.82 -13.45
CA LEU A 38 -6.74 -1.79 -13.39
C LEU A 38 -6.19 -3.05 -12.71
N TYR A 39 -6.69 -3.38 -11.51
CA TYR A 39 -6.25 -4.58 -10.80
C TYR A 39 -6.48 -5.85 -11.62
N THR A 40 -7.68 -6.00 -12.19
CA THR A 40 -8.06 -7.15 -13.02
C THR A 40 -7.16 -7.29 -14.24
N MET A 41 -6.82 -6.19 -14.91
CA MET A 41 -5.92 -6.19 -16.07
C MET A 41 -4.53 -6.71 -15.68
N ILE A 42 -3.98 -6.26 -14.56
CA ILE A 42 -2.67 -6.72 -14.06
C ILE A 42 -2.73 -8.20 -13.66
N ALA A 43 -3.77 -8.61 -12.95
CA ALA A 43 -3.97 -10.01 -12.56
C ALA A 43 -4.07 -10.93 -13.78
N LEU A 44 -4.79 -10.51 -14.83
CA LEU A 44 -4.90 -11.25 -16.08
C LEU A 44 -3.55 -11.37 -16.80
N ALA A 45 -2.80 -10.27 -16.89
CA ALA A 45 -1.47 -10.26 -17.49
C ALA A 45 -0.51 -11.20 -16.72
N ALA A 46 -0.54 -11.18 -15.38
CA ALA A 46 0.30 -12.04 -14.55
C ALA A 46 -0.03 -13.54 -14.72
N ARG A 47 -1.31 -13.90 -14.89
CA ARG A 47 -1.76 -15.30 -15.04
C ARG A 47 -1.63 -15.85 -16.45
N ARG A 48 -1.84 -15.02 -17.47
CA ARG A 48 -1.98 -15.46 -18.87
C ARG A 48 -0.91 -14.91 -19.82
N GLY A 49 -0.06 -14.00 -19.34
CA GLY A 49 0.96 -13.34 -20.15
C GLY A 49 0.36 -12.70 -21.40
N ASP A 50 1.01 -12.88 -22.53
CA ASP A 50 0.63 -12.30 -23.84
C ASP A 50 -0.78 -12.69 -24.29
N SER A 51 -1.29 -13.85 -23.87
CA SER A 51 -2.64 -14.31 -24.23
C SER A 51 -3.77 -13.56 -23.51
N SER A 52 -3.45 -12.71 -22.53
CA SER A 52 -4.42 -11.89 -21.82
C SER A 52 -5.01 -10.75 -22.67
N GLY A 53 -4.32 -10.33 -23.74
CA GLY A 53 -4.64 -9.11 -24.47
C GLY A 53 -4.40 -7.82 -23.65
N VAL A 54 -3.68 -7.94 -22.52
CA VAL A 54 -3.27 -6.85 -21.65
C VAL A 54 -1.76 -6.74 -21.70
N GLU A 55 -1.27 -5.52 -21.89
CA GLU A 55 0.13 -5.18 -21.84
C GLU A 55 0.43 -4.38 -20.57
N VAL A 56 1.44 -4.82 -19.81
CA VAL A 56 1.96 -4.12 -18.63
C VAL A 56 3.42 -3.75 -18.91
N ARG A 57 3.69 -2.46 -19.05
CA ARG A 57 5.04 -1.92 -19.25
C ARG A 57 5.53 -1.25 -17.99
N CYS A 58 6.64 -1.73 -17.47
CA CYS A 58 7.41 -1.09 -16.40
C CYS A 58 8.85 -1.62 -16.44
N GLU A 59 9.79 -0.86 -15.89
CA GLU A 59 11.17 -1.30 -15.67
C GLU A 59 11.24 -2.50 -14.70
N LYS A 60 10.36 -2.53 -13.70
CA LYS A 60 10.23 -3.65 -12.76
C LYS A 60 9.14 -4.62 -13.17
N LYS A 61 9.28 -5.87 -12.72
CA LYS A 61 8.22 -6.87 -12.86
C LYS A 61 7.01 -6.48 -12.01
N CYS A 62 5.84 -6.46 -12.64
CA CYS A 62 4.57 -6.22 -11.97
C CYS A 62 3.84 -7.54 -11.70
N ARG A 63 3.23 -7.69 -10.53
CA ARG A 63 2.36 -8.83 -10.22
C ARG A 63 1.31 -8.49 -9.18
N THR A 64 0.34 -9.39 -9.00
CA THR A 64 -0.56 -9.40 -7.84
C THR A 64 -0.10 -10.41 -6.79
N LEU A 65 -0.72 -10.35 -5.62
CA LEU A 65 -0.55 -11.29 -4.52
C LEU A 65 -1.93 -11.80 -4.10
N GLU A 66 -2.07 -13.10 -3.90
CA GLU A 66 -3.35 -13.72 -3.54
C GLU A 66 -3.41 -13.90 -2.01
N GLU A 67 -4.60 -13.78 -1.44
CA GLU A 67 -4.81 -13.85 0.01
C GLU A 67 -4.43 -15.21 0.64
N LEU A 68 -4.52 -16.31 -0.10
CA LEU A 68 -4.29 -17.65 0.46
C LEU A 68 -2.81 -17.96 0.72
N ASP A 69 -1.89 -17.38 -0.05
CA ASP A 69 -0.47 -17.77 -0.05
C ASP A 69 0.51 -16.61 0.10
N TRP A 70 0.01 -15.38 0.32
CA TRP A 70 0.82 -14.18 0.41
C TRP A 70 2.02 -14.30 1.37
N LYS A 71 1.84 -14.99 2.50
CA LYS A 71 2.90 -15.20 3.51
C LYS A 71 4.05 -16.06 3.01
N LEU A 72 3.76 -17.04 2.16
CA LEU A 72 4.75 -17.92 1.56
C LEU A 72 5.40 -17.26 0.35
N VAL A 73 4.61 -16.51 -0.42
CA VAL A 73 5.04 -15.90 -1.67
C VAL A 73 5.86 -14.63 -1.43
N LEU A 74 5.38 -13.70 -0.60
CA LEU A 74 6.00 -12.38 -0.42
C LEU A 74 7.49 -12.44 -0.04
N PRO A 75 7.95 -13.32 0.88
CA PRO A 75 9.37 -13.42 1.23
C PRO A 75 10.28 -13.84 0.07
N THR A 76 9.73 -14.51 -0.94
CA THR A 76 10.49 -14.97 -2.12
C THR A 76 10.64 -13.90 -3.19
N LEU A 77 9.86 -12.81 -3.11
CA LEU A 77 9.86 -11.75 -4.09
C LEU A 77 10.94 -10.73 -3.77
N ARG A 78 11.66 -10.32 -4.82
CA ARG A 78 12.68 -9.27 -4.75
C ARG A 78 12.49 -8.30 -5.90
N ASP A 79 12.44 -7.01 -5.57
CA ASP A 79 12.39 -5.92 -6.54
C ASP A 79 11.18 -5.95 -7.51
N TYR A 80 10.01 -6.39 -7.02
CA TYR A 80 8.74 -6.35 -7.76
C TYR A 80 7.93 -5.08 -7.46
N ILE A 81 7.00 -4.74 -8.36
CA ILE A 81 5.84 -3.89 -8.07
C ILE A 81 4.63 -4.80 -7.86
N ILE A 82 4.11 -4.83 -6.63
CA ILE A 82 3.04 -5.71 -6.20
C ILE A 82 1.75 -4.89 -6.08
N PHE A 83 0.76 -5.25 -6.90
CA PHE A 83 -0.57 -4.64 -6.90
C PHE A 83 -1.49 -5.43 -5.98
N LEU A 84 -2.18 -4.71 -5.10
CA LEU A 84 -3.04 -5.28 -4.06
C LEU A 84 -4.40 -4.59 -4.13
N ASP A 85 -5.46 -5.38 -4.07
CA ASP A 85 -6.84 -4.90 -4.06
C ASP A 85 -7.38 -4.86 -2.63
N GLU A 86 -8.31 -3.94 -2.36
CA GLU A 86 -8.88 -3.69 -1.03
C GLU A 86 -9.55 -4.90 -0.38
N ASP A 87 -10.05 -5.84 -1.19
CA ASP A 87 -10.75 -7.03 -0.73
C ASP A 87 -9.84 -8.02 0.03
N ASN A 88 -8.52 -7.84 -0.04
CA ASN A 88 -7.56 -8.68 0.68
C ASN A 88 -7.52 -8.31 2.17
N LEU A 89 -8.09 -9.14 3.04
CA LEU A 89 -8.17 -8.86 4.48
C LEU A 89 -6.79 -8.74 5.13
N PHE A 90 -5.79 -9.44 4.57
CA PHE A 90 -4.42 -9.38 5.09
C PHE A 90 -3.80 -7.98 5.05
N LEU A 91 -4.28 -7.08 4.18
CA LEU A 91 -3.78 -5.69 4.10
C LEU A 91 -3.97 -4.92 5.42
N LYS A 92 -4.96 -5.32 6.23
CA LYS A 92 -5.30 -4.68 7.51
C LYS A 92 -4.52 -5.27 8.70
N THR A 93 -3.60 -6.22 8.46
CA THR A 93 -2.86 -6.96 9.50
C THR A 93 -1.48 -6.37 9.77
N ASP A 94 -1.06 -6.36 11.04
CA ASP A 94 0.29 -5.96 11.46
C ASP A 94 1.38 -6.83 10.83
N GLU A 95 1.06 -8.08 10.53
CA GLU A 95 1.98 -9.03 9.93
C GLU A 95 2.34 -8.64 8.49
N PHE A 96 1.34 -8.30 7.67
CA PHE A 96 1.59 -7.82 6.31
C PHE A 96 2.42 -6.55 6.34
N ALA A 97 2.05 -5.63 7.23
CA ALA A 97 2.77 -4.39 7.42
C ALA A 97 4.25 -4.60 7.79
N ARG A 98 4.55 -5.54 8.70
CA ARG A 98 5.93 -5.91 9.04
C ARG A 98 6.66 -6.55 7.86
N MET A 99 6.03 -7.44 7.12
CA MET A 99 6.67 -8.09 5.96
C MET A 99 6.91 -7.11 4.81
N ALA A 100 5.99 -6.18 4.58
CA ALA A 100 6.14 -5.11 3.59
C ALA A 100 7.28 -4.15 3.97
N ARG A 101 7.46 -3.86 5.27
CA ARG A 101 8.58 -3.07 5.81
C ARG A 101 9.95 -3.67 5.50
N GLU A 102 10.07 -4.98 5.68
CA GLU A 102 11.33 -5.72 5.54
C GLU A 102 11.63 -6.09 4.07
N SER A 103 10.66 -5.86 3.18
CA SER A 103 10.73 -6.19 1.77
C SER A 103 11.36 -5.07 0.93
N ASP A 104 12.07 -5.44 -0.14
CA ASP A 104 12.60 -4.55 -1.18
C ASP A 104 11.64 -4.39 -2.38
N ASN A 105 10.38 -4.77 -2.21
CA ASN A 105 9.32 -4.62 -3.20
C ASN A 105 8.57 -3.29 -3.04
N TYR A 106 8.03 -2.80 -4.15
CA TYR A 106 7.08 -1.69 -4.21
C TYR A 106 5.66 -2.24 -4.11
N PHE A 107 4.80 -1.58 -3.35
CA PHE A 107 3.42 -1.97 -3.12
C PHE A 107 2.48 -0.88 -3.64
N VAL A 108 1.53 -1.28 -4.45
CA VAL A 108 0.49 -0.42 -4.99
C VAL A 108 -0.84 -0.94 -4.49
N ILE A 109 -1.44 -0.25 -3.54
CA ILE A 109 -2.68 -0.65 -2.90
C ILE A 109 -3.83 0.13 -3.52
N ILE A 110 -4.78 -0.58 -4.11
CA ILE A 110 -5.95 -0.03 -4.78
C ILE A 110 -7.12 -0.17 -3.82
N THR A 111 -7.65 0.95 -3.33
CA THR A 111 -8.72 0.94 -2.33
C THR A 111 -9.62 2.16 -2.43
N ARG A 112 -10.82 2.05 -1.87
CA ARG A 112 -11.78 3.13 -1.61
C ARG A 112 -11.68 3.64 -0.17
N GLU A 113 -11.16 2.82 0.74
CA GLU A 113 -11.13 3.10 2.18
C GLU A 113 -9.82 3.76 2.62
N ASP A 114 -9.88 4.49 3.72
CA ASP A 114 -8.69 4.86 4.49
C ASP A 114 -8.09 3.60 5.13
N LEU A 115 -6.84 3.27 4.78
CA LEU A 115 -6.12 2.16 5.40
C LEU A 115 -5.54 2.60 6.74
N VAL A 116 -6.30 2.37 7.81
CA VAL A 116 -5.98 2.82 9.19
C VAL A 116 -4.77 2.11 9.79
N ASN A 117 -4.48 0.87 9.38
CA ASN A 117 -3.48 -0.01 10.00
C ASN A 117 -2.17 -0.15 9.20
N LEU A 118 -1.89 0.71 8.21
CA LEU A 118 -0.57 0.70 7.59
C LEU A 118 0.40 1.49 8.50
N PRO A 119 1.40 0.87 9.13
CA PRO A 119 2.34 1.54 10.03
C PRO A 119 3.42 2.30 9.27
N TYR A 120 3.04 2.86 8.12
CA TYR A 120 3.85 3.72 7.29
C TYR A 120 3.04 4.97 6.97
N SER A 121 3.69 6.12 7.08
CA SER A 121 3.25 7.31 6.37
C SER A 121 3.13 6.95 4.90
N VAL A 122 1.91 6.77 4.38
CA VAL A 122 1.73 6.58 2.95
C VAL A 122 1.96 7.94 2.34
N GLU A 123 3.04 8.10 1.60
CA GLU A 123 3.48 9.40 1.09
C GLU A 123 2.86 9.74 -0.28
N GLU A 124 2.24 8.77 -0.97
CA GLU A 124 1.67 8.97 -2.31
C GLU A 124 0.27 8.36 -2.44
N ILE A 125 -0.73 9.23 -2.49
CA ILE A 125 -2.10 8.89 -2.86
C ILE A 125 -2.38 9.39 -4.27
N TYR A 126 -3.05 8.59 -5.08
CA TYR A 126 -3.47 8.97 -6.42
C TYR A 126 -4.97 8.77 -6.63
N GLY A 127 -5.63 9.74 -7.24
CA GLY A 127 -7.01 9.63 -7.72
C GLY A 127 -7.06 9.23 -9.20
N ILE A 128 -7.92 8.28 -9.57
CA ILE A 128 -8.17 7.95 -10.98
C ILE A 128 -9.16 8.94 -11.59
N HIS A 129 -8.75 9.58 -12.69
CA HIS A 129 -9.61 10.43 -13.51
C HIS A 129 -9.77 9.82 -14.90
N SER A 130 -11.00 9.78 -15.42
CA SER A 130 -11.29 9.25 -16.75
C SER A 130 -11.48 10.39 -17.75
N SER A 131 -10.74 10.35 -18.87
CA SER A 131 -11.00 11.19 -20.04
C SER A 131 -11.05 10.33 -21.30
N GLY A 132 -12.25 9.80 -21.59
CA GLY A 132 -12.44 8.89 -22.74
C GLY A 132 -11.77 7.53 -22.54
N LYS A 133 -10.97 7.07 -23.50
CA LYS A 133 -10.26 5.76 -23.44
C LYS A 133 -9.05 5.75 -22.49
N TYR A 134 -8.64 6.92 -22.01
CA TYR A 134 -7.44 7.09 -21.19
C TYR A 134 -7.82 7.39 -19.74
N HIS A 135 -7.21 6.65 -18.83
CA HIS A 135 -7.30 6.85 -17.39
C HIS A 135 -5.94 7.32 -16.88
N ASP A 136 -5.90 8.56 -16.41
CA ASP A 136 -4.69 9.14 -15.82
C ASP A 136 -4.82 9.17 -14.29
N MET A 137 -3.71 8.90 -13.61
CA MET A 137 -3.62 9.03 -12.16
C MET A 137 -3.08 10.41 -11.80
N LYS A 138 -3.87 11.17 -11.04
CA LYS A 138 -3.43 12.46 -10.49
C LYS A 138 -2.99 12.29 -9.04
N ARG A 139 -1.84 12.88 -8.72
CA ARG A 139 -1.27 12.84 -7.38
C ARG A 139 -2.02 13.75 -6.43
N GLU A 140 -2.41 13.21 -5.29
CA GLU A 140 -2.87 13.92 -4.11
C GLU A 140 -1.77 13.78 -3.04
N TYR A 141 -1.18 14.89 -2.60
CA TYR A 141 -0.17 14.86 -1.54
C TYR A 141 -0.87 14.73 -0.19
N ASN A 142 -0.66 13.60 0.49
CA ASN A 142 -1.16 13.35 1.83
C ASN A 142 -0.02 12.70 2.63
N GLU A 143 0.35 13.26 3.77
CA GLU A 143 1.23 12.64 4.77
C GLU A 143 0.34 11.97 5.83
N PHE A 144 0.56 10.69 6.17
CA PHE A 144 -0.26 10.05 7.20
C PHE A 144 0.25 10.35 8.59
N TYR A 145 -0.72 10.59 9.47
CA TYR A 145 -0.63 10.73 10.91
C TYR A 145 -0.84 9.35 11.57
N HIS A 146 0.03 9.02 12.52
CA HIS A 146 -0.18 7.88 13.41
C HIS A 146 -1.35 8.20 14.35
N ILE A 147 -2.44 7.42 14.30
CA ILE A 147 -3.51 7.50 15.30
C ILE A 147 -3.19 6.52 16.43
N TYR A 148 -2.20 6.86 17.26
CA TYR A 148 -2.12 6.28 18.60
C TYR A 148 -2.77 7.26 19.57
N GLY A 149 -4.00 6.95 20.00
CA GLY A 149 -4.74 7.67 21.06
C GLY A 149 -5.30 9.03 20.65
N ASN A 150 -6.58 9.28 20.94
CA ASN A 150 -7.26 10.57 20.71
C ASN A 150 -6.83 11.65 21.72
N GLU A 151 -5.54 11.97 21.80
CA GLU A 151 -5.08 13.21 22.43
C GLU A 151 -4.11 13.89 21.48
N GLU A 152 -4.59 14.97 20.84
CA GLU A 152 -3.70 15.91 20.18
C GLU A 152 -2.81 16.53 21.26
N ILE A 153 -1.58 16.03 21.37
CA ILE A 153 -0.51 16.73 22.08
C ILE A 153 -0.21 17.98 21.24
N SER A 154 -0.91 19.07 21.55
CA SER A 154 -0.87 20.35 20.83
C SER A 154 0.41 21.16 21.08
N GLU A 155 1.31 20.68 21.94
CA GLU A 155 2.55 21.34 22.34
C GLU A 155 3.77 20.43 22.20
N GLU A 156 4.93 21.03 21.91
CA GLU A 156 6.21 20.30 21.86
C GLU A 156 6.56 19.77 23.27
N VAL A 157 6.26 18.50 23.55
CA VAL A 157 6.61 17.86 24.83
C VAL A 157 8.11 17.56 24.83
N LYS A 158 8.86 18.25 25.69
CA LYS A 158 10.27 17.98 26.01
C LYS A 158 10.35 17.31 27.38
N PRO A 159 10.25 15.98 27.46
CA PRO A 159 10.34 15.30 28.74
C PRO A 159 11.77 15.41 29.28
N ASP A 160 11.90 15.74 30.56
CA ASP A 160 13.19 15.72 31.27
C ASP A 160 13.74 14.30 31.46
N GLY A 161 12.87 13.28 31.32
CA GLY A 161 13.23 11.88 31.42
C GLY A 161 12.14 10.96 30.87
N VAL A 162 12.57 9.81 30.34
CA VAL A 162 11.67 8.77 29.83
C VAL A 162 11.90 7.51 30.66
N LEU A 163 10.82 6.97 31.21
CA LEU A 163 10.82 5.68 31.88
C LEU A 163 10.23 4.65 30.93
N VAL A 164 11.01 3.63 30.59
CA VAL A 164 10.57 2.51 29.75
C VAL A 164 10.60 1.22 30.54
N GLU A 165 9.70 0.32 30.19
CA GLU A 165 9.58 -1.01 30.75
C GLU A 165 9.83 -2.03 29.63
N ASP A 166 10.63 -3.07 29.91
CA ASP A 166 10.98 -4.06 28.89
C ASP A 166 9.87 -5.11 28.68
N SER A 167 9.92 -5.84 27.56
CA SER A 167 8.87 -6.82 27.22
C SER A 167 8.85 -8.06 28.14
N ASN A 168 9.84 -8.23 29.01
CA ASN A 168 9.97 -9.38 29.92
C ASN A 168 9.53 -9.05 31.37
N SER A 169 9.25 -7.79 31.68
CA SER A 169 8.85 -7.37 33.03
C SER A 169 7.34 -7.56 33.33
N GLY A 170 6.57 -8.05 32.36
CA GLY A 170 5.13 -8.31 32.53
C GLY A 170 4.23 -7.06 32.43
N TYR A 171 4.80 -5.90 32.10
CA TYR A 171 4.11 -4.61 32.05
C TYR A 171 3.49 -4.21 33.40
N ASP A 172 4.10 -4.64 34.51
CA ASP A 172 3.56 -4.46 35.85
C ASP A 172 3.50 -2.98 36.24
N PHE A 173 4.53 -2.21 35.87
CA PHE A 173 4.53 -0.77 36.10
C PHE A 173 3.48 -0.08 35.24
N PHE A 174 3.46 -0.38 33.94
CA PHE A 174 2.48 0.18 33.00
C PHE A 174 1.04 -0.10 33.45
N ARG A 175 0.72 -1.34 33.83
CA ARG A 175 -0.63 -1.71 34.32
C ARG A 175 -1.02 -0.99 35.61
N LYS A 176 -0.07 -0.70 36.49
CA LYS A 176 -0.34 0.01 37.75
C LYS A 176 -0.60 1.50 37.56
N VAL A 177 0.01 2.10 36.55
CA VAL A 177 -0.10 3.54 36.26
C VAL A 177 -1.28 3.82 35.32
N CYS A 178 -1.56 2.92 34.38
CA CYS A 178 -2.59 3.09 33.35
C CYS A 178 -3.86 2.26 33.59
N GLY A 179 -3.92 1.48 34.67
CA GLY A 179 -5.08 0.66 34.99
C GLY A 179 -6.09 1.38 35.88
N ASP A 180 -7.28 1.62 35.32
CA ASP A 180 -8.56 1.55 36.04
C ASP A 180 -9.29 0.26 35.63
#